data_AF-T1C0I4-F1
#
_entry.id   AF-T1C0I4-F1
#
_cell.length_a   1.000
_cell.length_b   1.000
_cell.length_c   1.000
_cell.angle_alpha   90.00
_cell.angle_beta   90.00
_cell.angle_gamma   90.00
#
_symmetry.space_group_name_H-M   'P 1'
#
loop_
_entity.id
_entity.type
_entity.pdbx_description
1 polymer ?
#
loop_
_entity_poly.entity_id
_entity_poly.type
_entity_poly.pdbx_seq_one_letter_code
_entity_poly.pdbx_strand_id
1 'polypeptide(L)'
;GKVAHDYRVFWMGHKGSMEARYTTNKGRLPQSLIDDMREAYRRCEPLLSTIPIGGERDAQSKIAKVMLMGLGYTEEELSTVDFDSMDMATFQELVTKKVPSGGSRAQQRLAHTDELPGLLKEGWRVVTAVNGHQVVLEPPSHP
;
A
#
# COMPACT_ATOMS: atom_id res chain seq x y z
N GLY A 1 -3.07 -29.79 -5.73
CA GLY A 1 -3.92 -29.74 -6.94
C GLY A 1 -3.42 -30.72 -7.98
N LYS A 2 -4.28 -31.19 -8.89
CA LYS A 2 -3.89 -31.99 -10.06
C LYS A 2 -4.24 -31.18 -11.32
N VAL A 3 -3.29 -31.01 -12.23
CA VAL A 3 -3.49 -30.38 -13.55
C VAL A 3 -3.68 -31.50 -14.57
N ALA A 4 -4.59 -31.36 -15.54
CA ALA A 4 -4.80 -32.37 -16.59
C ALA A 4 -3.52 -32.62 -17.41
N HIS A 5 -3.36 -33.82 -17.97
CA HIS A 5 -2.15 -34.19 -18.74
C HIS A 5 -1.93 -33.26 -19.93
N ASP A 6 -2.98 -33.06 -20.73
CA ASP A 6 -2.91 -32.27 -21.96
C ASP A 6 -2.50 -30.82 -21.69
N TYR A 7 -2.94 -30.24 -20.56
CA TYR A 7 -2.56 -28.88 -20.18
C TYR A 7 -1.07 -28.79 -19.87
N ARG A 8 -0.49 -29.80 -19.20
CA ARG A 8 0.95 -29.85 -18.90
C ARG A 8 1.78 -30.02 -20.18
N VAL A 9 1.37 -30.91 -21.06
CA VAL A 9 2.04 -31.16 -22.35
C VAL A 9 2.02 -29.89 -23.21
N PHE A 10 0.88 -29.20 -23.25
CA PHE A 10 0.72 -27.93 -23.95
C PHE A 10 1.61 -26.83 -23.35
N TRP A 11 1.61 -26.64 -22.04
CA TRP A 11 2.45 -25.63 -21.36
C TRP A 11 3.95 -25.87 -21.56
N MET A 12 4.39 -27.13 -21.62
CA MET A 12 5.79 -27.48 -21.84
C MET A 12 6.21 -27.43 -23.33
N GLY A 13 5.26 -27.13 -24.24
CA GLY A 13 5.53 -27.09 -25.68
C GLY A 13 5.92 -28.45 -26.27
N HIS A 14 5.57 -29.55 -25.60
CA HIS A 14 5.90 -30.89 -26.05
C HIS A 14 4.81 -31.44 -26.99
N LYS A 15 5.21 -32.20 -28.00
CA LYS A 15 4.28 -32.97 -28.85
C LYS A 15 4.35 -34.44 -28.45
N GLY A 16 3.28 -34.95 -27.84
CA GLY A 16 3.18 -36.34 -27.37
C GLY A 16 3.82 -36.59 -26.00
N SER A 17 3.86 -37.86 -25.56
CA SER A 17 4.31 -38.26 -24.22
C SER A 17 5.83 -38.43 -24.10
N MET A 18 6.63 -37.48 -24.61
CA MET A 18 8.10 -37.52 -24.48
C MET A 18 8.57 -37.48 -23.02
N GLU A 19 7.74 -36.97 -22.10
CA GLU A 19 7.96 -36.93 -20.65
C GLU A 19 8.15 -38.33 -20.02
N ALA A 20 7.48 -39.36 -20.57
CA ALA A 20 7.54 -40.72 -20.05
C ALA A 20 8.89 -41.40 -20.34
N ARG A 21 9.60 -40.96 -21.39
CA ARG A 21 10.80 -41.65 -21.90
C ARG A 21 12.09 -41.25 -21.20
N TYR A 22 12.10 -40.15 -20.47
CA TYR A 22 13.28 -39.66 -19.73
C TYR A 22 13.22 -39.90 -18.22
N THR A 23 12.22 -40.64 -17.75
CA THR A 23 11.92 -40.66 -16.31
C THR A 23 11.85 -42.06 -15.69
N THR A 24 12.60 -43.00 -16.24
CA THR A 24 12.85 -44.33 -15.62
C THR A 24 13.84 -44.30 -14.44
N ASN A 25 14.16 -43.12 -13.89
CA ASN A 25 14.92 -42.99 -12.64
C ASN A 25 14.38 -41.82 -11.77
N LYS A 26 13.06 -41.80 -11.50
CA LYS A 26 12.41 -40.80 -10.60
C LYS A 26 12.63 -41.15 -9.12
N GLY A 27 13.87 -41.03 -8.64
CA GLY A 27 14.18 -41.31 -7.24
C GLY A 27 13.97 -40.13 -6.29
N ARG A 28 14.48 -38.96 -6.63
CA ARG A 28 14.37 -37.68 -5.89
C ARG A 28 15.12 -36.63 -6.70
N LEU A 29 14.53 -35.45 -6.89
CA LEU A 29 15.27 -34.31 -7.42
C LEU A 29 16.23 -33.81 -6.32
N PRO A 30 17.45 -33.37 -6.67
CA PRO A 30 18.32 -32.68 -5.71
C PRO A 30 17.61 -31.46 -5.10
N GLN A 31 17.82 -31.21 -3.81
CA GLN A 31 17.16 -30.10 -3.11
C GLN A 31 17.44 -28.74 -3.76
N SER A 32 18.67 -28.51 -4.22
CA SER A 32 19.06 -27.30 -4.94
C SER A 32 18.21 -27.05 -6.19
N LEU A 33 17.90 -28.10 -6.95
CA LEU A 33 17.06 -28.00 -8.13
C LEU A 33 15.60 -27.73 -7.76
N ILE A 34 15.11 -28.32 -6.66
CA ILE A 34 13.76 -28.03 -6.15
C ILE A 34 13.64 -26.55 -5.75
N ASP A 35 14.66 -26.01 -5.09
CA ASP A 35 14.64 -24.62 -4.64
C ASP A 35 14.74 -23.64 -5.81
N ASP A 36 15.55 -23.95 -6.83
CA ASP A 36 15.58 -23.17 -8.07
C ASP A 36 14.23 -23.21 -8.80
N MET A 37 13.58 -24.39 -8.89
CA MET A 37 12.23 -24.51 -9.45
C MET A 37 11.21 -23.67 -8.67
N ARG A 38 11.30 -23.63 -7.33
CA ARG A 38 10.42 -22.81 -6.49
C ARG A 38 10.66 -21.32 -6.70
N GLU A 39 11.91 -20.89 -6.81
CA GLU A 39 12.28 -19.51 -7.05
C GLU A 39 11.79 -19.05 -8.43
N ALA A 40 12.02 -19.86 -9.47
CA ALA A 40 11.51 -19.60 -10.80
C ALA A 40 9.99 -19.50 -10.82
N TYR A 41 9.30 -20.40 -10.11
CA TYR A 41 7.84 -20.34 -9.97
C TYR A 41 7.40 -19.05 -9.29
N ARG A 42 8.01 -18.66 -8.17
CA ARG A 42 7.65 -17.42 -7.44
C ARG A 42 7.78 -16.17 -8.31
N ARG A 43 8.84 -16.08 -9.13
CA ARG A 43 9.03 -14.95 -10.06
C ARG A 43 7.96 -14.90 -11.14
N CYS A 44 7.48 -16.06 -11.60
CA CYS A 44 6.50 -16.16 -12.67
C CYS A 44 5.05 -16.14 -12.15
N GLU A 45 4.82 -16.43 -10.87
CA GLU A 45 3.49 -16.51 -10.25
C GLU A 45 2.62 -15.29 -10.59
N PRO A 46 3.09 -14.03 -10.49
CA PRO A 46 2.29 -12.84 -10.81
C PRO A 46 1.86 -12.75 -12.27
N LEU A 47 2.58 -13.41 -13.18
CA LEU A 47 2.29 -13.46 -14.61
C LEU A 47 1.34 -14.62 -14.96
N LEU A 48 1.29 -15.66 -14.11
CA LEU A 48 0.50 -16.87 -14.32
C LEU A 48 -0.85 -16.83 -13.59
N SER A 49 -0.93 -16.08 -12.49
CA SER A 49 -2.17 -15.92 -11.74
C SER A 49 -3.17 -15.06 -12.50
N THR A 50 -4.43 -15.47 -12.49
CA THR A 50 -5.57 -14.70 -13.03
C THR A 50 -6.14 -13.70 -12.03
N ILE A 51 -5.67 -13.75 -10.78
CA ILE A 51 -6.00 -12.81 -9.72
C ILE A 51 -4.75 -11.93 -9.49
N PRO A 52 -4.89 -10.60 -9.35
CA PRO A 52 -3.76 -9.74 -9.01
C PRO A 52 -3.09 -10.27 -7.74
N ILE A 53 -1.85 -10.77 -7.86
CA ILE A 53 -1.10 -11.22 -6.70
C ILE A 53 -0.66 -9.98 -5.95
N GLY A 54 -1.19 -9.80 -4.74
CA GLY A 54 -0.58 -9.03 -3.66
C GLY A 54 -0.28 -7.58 -3.97
N GLY A 55 0.64 -7.26 -4.88
CA GLY A 55 1.23 -5.95 -5.12
C GLY A 55 0.27 -4.78 -5.22
N GLU A 56 -0.85 -4.89 -5.96
CA GLU A 56 -1.79 -3.76 -6.06
C GLU A 56 -2.66 -3.61 -4.80
N ARG A 57 -3.11 -4.72 -4.21
CA ARG A 57 -3.90 -4.73 -2.97
C ARG A 57 -3.04 -4.35 -1.77
N ASP A 58 -1.88 -4.97 -1.62
CA ASP A 58 -0.85 -4.67 -0.62
C ASP A 58 -0.38 -3.21 -0.72
N ALA A 59 -0.22 -2.66 -1.93
CA ALA A 59 0.06 -1.24 -2.10
C ALA A 59 -1.11 -0.37 -1.61
N GLN A 60 -2.36 -0.70 -1.97
CA GLN A 60 -3.54 0.02 -1.50
C GLN A 60 -3.67 -0.04 0.04
N SER A 61 -3.48 -1.22 0.64
CA SER A 61 -3.51 -1.45 2.09
C SER A 61 -2.43 -0.64 2.81
N LYS A 62 -1.21 -0.62 2.28
CA LYS A 62 -0.11 0.21 2.82
C LYS A 62 -0.39 1.71 2.71
N ILE A 63 -0.90 2.15 1.55
CA ILE A 63 -1.26 3.55 1.33
C ILE A 63 -2.38 3.99 2.29
N ALA A 64 -3.43 3.17 2.45
CA ALA A 64 -4.51 3.44 3.38
C ALA A 64 -4.03 3.51 4.83
N LYS A 65 -3.17 2.57 5.27
CA LYS A 65 -2.56 2.58 6.60
C LYS A 65 -1.76 3.87 6.83
N VAL A 66 -0.91 4.27 5.87
CA VAL A 66 -0.11 5.51 5.97
C VAL A 66 -1.01 6.75 6.03
N MET A 67 -2.08 6.82 5.25
CA MET A 67 -3.04 7.93 5.31
C MET A 67 -3.71 8.02 6.68
N LEU A 68 -4.22 6.91 7.23
CA LEU A 68 -4.85 6.89 8.55
C LEU A 68 -3.87 7.26 9.67
N MET A 69 -2.62 6.80 9.61
CA MET A 69 -1.58 7.23 10.54
C MET A 69 -1.33 8.75 10.44
N GLY A 70 -1.36 9.32 9.23
CA GLY A 70 -1.30 10.77 9.00
C GLY A 70 -2.45 11.54 9.65
N LEU A 71 -3.63 10.92 9.79
CA LEU A 71 -4.79 11.45 10.51
C LEU A 71 -4.72 11.25 12.04
N GLY A 72 -3.63 10.67 12.55
CA GLY A 72 -3.40 10.49 13.98
C GLY A 72 -3.90 9.17 14.55
N TYR A 73 -4.15 8.16 13.71
CA TYR A 73 -4.33 6.79 14.18
C TYR A 73 -2.99 6.18 14.62
N THR A 74 -2.97 5.50 15.77
CA THR A 74 -1.77 4.77 16.21
C THR A 74 -1.71 3.39 15.59
N GLU A 75 -0.53 2.76 15.62
CA GLU A 75 -0.35 1.43 15.04
C GLU A 75 -1.19 0.36 15.76
N GLU A 76 -1.42 0.54 17.06
CA GLU A 76 -2.28 -0.32 17.87
C GLU A 76 -3.75 -0.21 17.44
N GLU A 77 -4.25 1.00 17.19
CA GLU A 77 -5.61 1.22 16.69
C GLU A 77 -5.83 0.56 15.32
N LEU A 78 -4.82 0.63 14.45
CA LEU A 78 -4.88 0.06 13.10
C LEU A 78 -4.60 -1.44 13.06
N SER A 79 -3.99 -2.03 14.08
CA SER A 79 -3.67 -3.48 14.12
C SER A 79 -4.90 -4.39 14.06
N THR A 80 -6.08 -3.84 14.39
CA THR A 80 -7.36 -4.56 14.38
C THR A 80 -8.13 -4.43 13.07
N VAL A 81 -7.66 -3.58 12.15
CA VAL A 81 -8.31 -3.32 10.86
C VAL A 81 -7.75 -4.29 9.81
N ASP A 82 -8.65 -5.00 9.12
CA ASP A 82 -8.29 -5.81 7.97
C ASP A 82 -8.17 -4.93 6.72
N PHE A 83 -6.95 -4.47 6.45
CA PHE A 83 -6.64 -3.64 5.28
C PHE A 83 -6.63 -4.42 3.96
N ASP A 84 -6.54 -5.75 3.98
CA ASP A 84 -6.45 -6.56 2.77
C ASP A 84 -7.82 -6.75 2.10
N SER A 85 -8.89 -6.65 2.90
CA SER A 85 -10.28 -6.80 2.46
C SER A 85 -11.14 -5.54 2.69
N MET A 86 -10.54 -4.44 3.13
CA MET A 86 -11.24 -3.19 3.43
C MET A 86 -11.95 -2.61 2.20
N ASP A 87 -13.24 -2.31 2.35
CA ASP A 87 -14.01 -1.57 1.35
C ASP A 87 -13.88 -0.05 1.51
N MET A 88 -14.27 0.69 0.47
CA MET A 88 -14.19 2.15 0.46
C MET A 88 -15.09 2.80 1.53
N ALA A 89 -16.23 2.18 1.85
CA ALA A 89 -17.16 2.71 2.84
C ALA A 89 -16.56 2.69 4.25
N THR A 90 -15.94 1.57 4.63
CA THR A 90 -15.23 1.40 5.90
C THR A 90 -14.06 2.37 6.00
N PHE A 91 -13.31 2.56 4.91
CA PHE A 91 -12.23 3.54 4.88
C PHE A 91 -12.75 4.98 5.11
N GLN A 92 -13.83 5.38 4.44
CA GLN A 92 -14.46 6.69 4.63
C GLN A 92 -14.95 6.88 6.07
N GLU A 93 -15.49 5.85 6.71
CA GLU A 93 -15.90 5.90 8.11
C GLU A 93 -14.70 6.14 9.03
N LEU A 94 -13.58 5.44 8.84
CA LEU A 94 -12.35 5.64 9.61
C LEU A 94 -11.78 7.04 9.43
N VAL A 95 -11.75 7.54 8.20
CA VAL A 95 -11.33 8.93 7.92
C VAL A 95 -12.26 9.91 8.64
N THR A 96 -13.57 9.80 8.48
CA THR A 96 -14.55 10.73 9.07
C THR A 96 -14.61 10.66 10.59
N LYS A 97 -14.32 9.50 11.18
CA LYS A 97 -14.31 9.29 12.64
C LYS A 97 -13.16 10.03 13.33
N LYS A 98 -12.01 10.17 12.67
CA LYS A 98 -10.79 10.79 13.23
C LYS A 98 -10.54 12.19 12.70
N VAL A 99 -11.07 12.52 11.53
CA VAL A 99 -11.21 13.91 11.08
C VAL A 99 -12.34 14.51 11.93
N PRO A 100 -12.04 15.34 12.93
CA PRO A 100 -13.11 16.01 13.66
C PRO A 100 -13.91 16.81 12.63
N SER A 101 -15.24 16.85 12.77
CA SER A 101 -16.11 17.77 12.02
C SER A 101 -15.85 19.26 12.34
N GLY A 102 -14.64 19.59 12.78
CA GLY A 102 -14.16 20.85 13.30
C GLY A 102 -13.22 20.64 14.50
N GLY A 103 -11.89 20.74 14.30
CA GLY A 103 -11.00 21.30 15.33
C GLY A 103 -9.80 20.49 15.87
N SER A 104 -8.65 21.17 15.87
CA SER A 104 -7.59 21.17 16.89
C SER A 104 -6.42 20.16 16.83
N ARG A 105 -5.57 20.31 15.81
CA ARG A 105 -4.11 20.40 16.02
C ARG A 105 -3.73 21.78 15.49
N ALA A 106 -3.30 22.69 16.39
CA ALA A 106 -3.06 24.13 16.15
C ALA A 106 -3.04 24.48 14.66
N GLN A 107 -4.18 24.97 14.14
CA GLN A 107 -4.45 25.03 12.70
C GLN A 107 -3.45 25.96 12.02
N GLN A 108 -2.39 25.36 11.48
CA GLN A 108 -1.48 26.06 10.61
C GLN A 108 -2.29 26.55 9.40
N ARG A 109 -2.28 27.86 9.19
CA ARG A 109 -3.05 28.51 8.12
C ARG A 109 -2.09 28.91 7.01
N LEU A 110 -2.41 28.51 5.77
CA LEU A 110 -1.78 29.06 4.59
C LEU A 110 -2.42 30.42 4.28
N ALA A 111 -1.65 31.49 4.37
CA ALA A 111 -2.11 32.86 4.10
C ALA A 111 -1.37 33.46 2.91
N HIS A 112 -2.04 34.36 2.19
CA HIS A 112 -1.39 35.16 1.16
C HIS A 112 -0.52 36.24 1.79
N THR A 113 0.57 36.63 1.13
CA THR A 113 1.49 37.68 1.62
C THR A 113 0.77 39.00 1.95
N ASP A 114 -0.33 39.30 1.27
CA ASP A 114 -1.12 40.52 1.51
C ASP A 114 -1.89 40.51 2.85
N GLU A 115 -2.20 39.32 3.39
CA GLU A 115 -2.92 39.16 4.67
C GLU A 115 -1.96 39.15 5.88
N LEU A 116 -0.64 39.00 5.63
CA LEU A 116 0.38 38.92 6.67
C LEU A 116 0.35 40.07 7.68
N PRO A 117 0.25 41.36 7.28
CA PRO A 117 0.35 42.46 8.23
C PRO A 117 -0.80 42.48 9.24
N GLY A 118 -1.99 41.96 8.87
CA GLY A 118 -3.12 41.81 9.78
C GLY A 118 -2.93 40.64 10.74
N LEU A 119 -2.54 39.48 10.22
CA LEU A 119 -2.37 38.26 11.01
C LEU A 119 -1.20 38.36 12.00
N LEU A 120 -0.11 39.05 11.65
CA LEU A 120 0.99 39.32 12.58
C LEU A 120 0.55 40.21 13.76
N LYS A 121 -0.38 41.15 13.56
CA LYS A 121 -0.95 41.97 14.64
C LYS A 121 -1.85 41.17 15.58
N GLU A 122 -2.52 40.16 15.05
CA GLU A 122 -3.35 39.22 15.81
C GLU A 122 -2.51 38.15 16.54
N GLY A 123 -1.17 38.20 16.41
CA GLY A 123 -0.25 37.33 17.15
C GLY A 123 0.11 36.03 16.43
N TRP A 124 -0.27 35.86 15.16
CA TRP A 124 0.14 34.72 14.35
C TRP A 124 1.65 34.77 14.06
N ARG A 125 2.30 33.60 14.07
CA ARG A 125 3.74 33.48 13.81
C ARG A 125 4.00 32.84 12.46
N VAL A 126 4.92 33.41 11.68
CA VAL A 126 5.36 32.79 10.41
C VAL A 126 6.24 31.59 10.71
N VAL A 127 5.86 30.43 10.18
CA VAL A 127 6.62 29.18 10.30
C VAL A 127 7.52 28.97 9.10
N THR A 128 6.95 29.08 7.89
CA THR A 128 7.70 28.89 6.64
C THR A 128 7.03 29.58 5.46
N ALA A 129 7.81 29.97 4.45
CA ALA A 129 7.30 30.49 3.18
C ALA A 129 7.19 29.35 2.17
N VAL A 130 6.02 29.19 1.55
CA VAL A 130 5.76 28.16 0.55
C VAL A 130 6.21 28.64 -0.84
N ASN A 131 6.01 29.92 -1.12
CA ASN A 131 6.50 30.62 -2.31
C ASN A 131 6.50 32.14 -2.05
N GLY A 132 6.77 32.97 -3.07
CA GLY A 132 6.78 34.44 -2.93
C GLY A 132 5.44 35.09 -2.56
N HIS A 133 4.34 34.33 -2.58
CA HIS A 133 2.97 34.83 -2.40
C HIS A 133 2.22 34.15 -1.25
N GLN A 134 2.76 33.06 -0.69
CA GLN A 134 2.07 32.25 0.31
C GLN A 134 3.00 31.84 1.45
N VAL A 135 2.50 31.96 2.67
CA VAL A 135 3.20 31.68 3.92
C VAL A 135 2.34 30.82 4.84
N VAL A 136 2.99 29.90 5.56
CA VAL A 136 2.36 29.11 6.60
C VAL A 136 2.50 29.83 7.93
N LEU A 137 1.38 30.06 8.60
CA LEU A 137 1.28 30.73 9.88
C LEU A 137 0.80 29.77 10.97
N GLU A 138 1.40 29.86 12.14
CA GLU A 138 0.96 29.19 13.36
C GLU A 138 0.10 30.15 14.20
N PRO A 139 -1.00 29.67 14.81
CA PRO A 139 -1.86 30.51 15.62
C PRO A 139 -1.14 31.07 16.85
N PRO A 140 -1.55 32.25 17.35
CA PRO A 140 -1.04 32.79 18.61
C PRO A 140 -1.23 31.77 19.74
N SER A 141 -0.12 31.42 20.40
CA SER A 141 -0.18 30.69 21.66
C SER A 141 -0.72 31.63 22.74
N HIS A 142 -2.03 31.60 22.99
CA HIS A 142 -2.57 32.24 24.18
C HIS A 142 -2.06 31.48 25.44
N PRO A 143 -1.55 32.18 26.46
CA PRO A 143 -1.29 31.59 27.77
C PRO A 143 -2.59 31.17 28.48
#